data_AF-A0A1G9CW50-F1
#
_entry.id   AF-A0A1G9CW50-F1
#
_cell.length_a   1.000
_cell.length_b   1.000
_cell.length_c   1.000
_cell.angle_alpha   90.00
_cell.angle_beta   90.00
_cell.angle_gamma   90.00
#
_symmetry.space_group_name_H-M   'P 1'
#
loop_
_entity.id
_entity.type
_entity.pdbx_description
1 polymer ?
#
loop_
_entity_poly.entity_id
_entity_poly.type
_entity_poly.pdbx_seq_one_letter_code
_entity_poly.pdbx_strand_id
1 'polypeptide(L)' 'MGKEKDYKYGIKDRNYINIELEDFLEMNYQGLSEQELARELGISSKEVNKLKQELQKDYQ' A
#
# COMPACT_ATOMS: atom_id res chain seq x y z
N MET A 1 -21.88 -3.36 13.27
CA MET A 1 -22.32 -3.98 12.00
C MET A 1 -21.18 -3.75 11.02
N GLY A 2 -20.41 -4.80 10.74
CA GLY A 2 -19.24 -4.69 9.85
C GLY A 2 -19.65 -4.77 8.37
N LYS A 3 -18.68 -4.42 7.50
CA LYS A 3 -18.70 -4.37 6.02
C LYS A 3 -19.30 -3.05 5.51
N GLU A 4 -18.66 -2.28 4.65
CA GLU A 4 -18.08 -2.65 3.34
C GLU A 4 -16.77 -1.90 3.04
N LYS A 5 -15.79 -2.59 2.45
CA LYS A 5 -14.65 -1.97 1.76
C LYS A 5 -14.61 -2.55 0.35
N ASP A 6 -15.53 -2.10 -0.50
CA ASP A 6 -15.58 -2.44 -1.92
C ASP A 6 -14.59 -1.54 -2.68
N TYR A 7 -13.30 -1.89 -2.69
CA TYR A 7 -12.32 -1.23 -3.55
C TYR A 7 -12.22 -1.93 -4.89
N LYS A 8 -13.18 -1.59 -5.75
CA LYS A 8 -13.26 -2.06 -7.13
C LYS A 8 -12.75 -0.95 -8.05
N TYR A 9 -11.42 -0.80 -8.14
CA TYR A 9 -10.67 0.08 -9.07
C TYR A 9 -11.44 1.33 -9.55
N GLY A 10 -11.57 2.31 -8.68
CA GLY A 10 -11.98 3.67 -9.04
C GLY A 10 -10.81 4.62 -8.76
N ILE A 11 -10.23 5.19 -9.82
CA ILE A 11 -9.21 6.24 -9.77
C ILE A 11 -9.87 7.51 -9.18
N LYS A 12 -10.20 7.51 -7.90
CA LYS A 12 -10.81 8.67 -7.24
C LYS A 12 -9.80 9.51 -6.47
N ASP A 13 -8.74 8.91 -5.95
CA ASP A 13 -7.88 9.64 -5.03
C ASP A 13 -6.40 9.36 -5.31
N ARG A 14 -5.87 10.03 -6.34
CA ARG A 14 -4.41 10.08 -6.54
C ARG A 14 -3.70 10.54 -5.25
N ASN A 15 -4.37 11.36 -4.44
CA ASN A 15 -3.92 11.77 -3.12
C ASN A 15 -4.02 10.67 -2.05
N TYR A 16 -5.01 9.79 -2.07
CA TYR A 16 -5.12 8.68 -1.12
C TYR A 16 -4.05 7.62 -1.40
N ILE A 17 -3.80 7.32 -2.68
CA ILE A 17 -2.69 6.47 -3.09
C ILE A 17 -1.34 7.09 -2.69
N ASN A 18 -1.18 8.41 -2.81
CA ASN A 18 0.04 9.09 -2.35
C ASN A 18 0.22 8.98 -0.83
N ILE A 19 -0.84 9.16 -0.04
CA ILE A 19 -0.79 9.00 1.42
C ILE A 19 -0.46 7.55 1.79
N GLU A 20 -1.14 6.56 1.19
CA GLU A 20 -0.83 5.14 1.39
C GLU A 20 0.61 4.78 0.97
N LEU A 21 1.17 5.45 -0.05
CA LEU A 21 2.54 5.26 -0.50
C LEU A 21 3.58 5.89 0.44
N GLU A 22 3.31 7.08 0.97
CA GLU A 22 4.19 7.73 1.98
C GLU A 22 4.24 6.90 3.27
N ASP A 23 3.08 6.46 3.77
CA ASP A 23 2.99 5.57 4.93
C ASP A 23 3.68 4.23 4.66
N PHE A 24 3.49 3.67 3.46
CA PHE A 24 4.17 2.47 3.01
C PHE A 24 5.70 2.64 2.99
N LEU A 25 6.20 3.76 2.47
CA LEU A 25 7.63 4.05 2.37
C LEU A 25 8.29 4.20 3.73
N GLU A 26 7.64 4.91 4.65
CA GLU A 26 8.15 5.08 6.02
C GLU A 26 8.25 3.73 6.74
N MET A 27 7.17 2.94 6.71
CA MET A 27 7.14 1.61 7.31
C MET A 27 8.15 0.64 6.66
N ASN A 28 8.27 0.68 5.33
CA ASN A 28 9.24 -0.14 4.60
C ASN A 28 10.69 0.27 4.95
N TYR A 29 10.95 1.57 5.17
CA TYR A 29 12.26 2.07 5.63
C TYR A 29 12.55 1.65 7.08
N GLN A 30 11.53 1.59 7.94
CA GLN A 30 11.63 1.04 9.30
C GLN A 30 11.86 -0.49 9.31
N GLY A 31 11.80 -1.16 8.15
CA GLY A 31 12.10 -2.57 8.00
C GLY A 31 10.93 -3.50 8.29
N LEU A 32 9.69 -2.99 8.26
CA LEU A 32 8.50 -3.82 8.44
C LEU A 32 8.39 -4.90 7.35
N SER A 33 7.90 -6.07 7.75
CA SER A 33 7.62 -7.16 6.84
C SER A 33 6.36 -6.90 6.00
N GLU A 34 6.19 -7.65 4.91
CA GLU A 34 5.02 -7.50 4.02
C GLU A 34 3.69 -7.81 4.70
N GLN A 35 3.72 -8.68 5.71
CA GLN A 35 2.54 -9.03 6.49
C GLN A 35 2.14 -7.92 7.45
N GLU A 36 3.13 -7.24 8.05
CA GLU A 36 2.91 -6.07 8.91
C GLU A 36 2.40 -4.89 8.07
N LEU A 37 3.05 -4.61 6.94
CA LEU A 37 2.60 -3.58 5.99
C LEU A 37 1.16 -3.80 5.53
N ALA A 38 0.80 -5.03 5.16
CA ALA A 38 -0.56 -5.37 4.75
C ALA A 38 -1.59 -5.15 5.87
N ARG A 39 -1.22 -5.47 7.12
CA ARG A 39 -2.09 -5.26 8.29
C ARG A 39 -2.27 -3.78 8.60
N GLU A 40 -1.18 -3.01 8.67
CA GLU A 40 -1.20 -1.60 9.08
C GLU A 40 -1.90 -0.73 8.03
N LEU A 41 -1.64 -0.99 6.74
CA LEU A 41 -2.29 -0.25 5.65
C LEU A 41 -3.69 -0.78 5.34
N GLY A 42 -4.08 -1.93 5.89
CA GLY A 42 -5.38 -2.55 5.63
C GLY A 42 -5.57 -2.98 4.17
N ILE A 43 -4.47 -3.28 3.47
CA ILE A 43 -4.42 -3.72 2.07
C ILE A 43 -4.00 -5.19 1.97
N SER A 44 -4.14 -5.78 0.79
CA SER A 44 -3.69 -7.16 0.57
C SER A 44 -2.17 -7.27 0.41
N SER A 45 -1.59 -8.41 0.78
CA SER A 45 -0.16 -8.67 0.55
C SER A 45 0.22 -8.60 -0.94
N LYS A 46 -0.74 -8.84 -1.85
CA LYS A 46 -0.54 -8.68 -3.30
C LYS A 46 -0.34 -7.21 -3.68
N GLU A 47 -1.08 -6.29 -3.05
CA GLU A 47 -0.93 -4.85 -3.26
C GLU A 47 0.40 -4.34 -2.68
N VAL A 48 0.78 -4.82 -1.49
CA VAL A 48 2.11 -4.56 -0.90
C VAL A 48 3.23 -4.94 -1.88
N ASN A 49 3.16 -6.13 -2.48
CA ASN A 49 4.18 -6.56 -3.44
C ASN A 49 4.21 -5.67 -4.70
N LYS A 50 3.03 -5.27 -5.21
CA LYS A 50 2.92 -4.35 -6.34
C LYS A 50 3.59 -3.00 -6.04
N LEU A 51 3.35 -2.43 -4.86
CA LEU A 51 3.99 -1.19 -4.40
C LEU A 51 5.51 -1.34 -4.32
N LYS A 52 6.02 -2.43 -3.77
CA LYS A 52 7.47 -2.70 -3.75
C LYS A 52 8.09 -2.77 -5.15
N GLN A 53 7.41 -3.43 -6.09
CA GLN A 53 7.88 -3.54 -7.47
C GLN A 53 7.87 -2.20 -8.20
N GLU A 54 6.87 -1.35 -7.94
CA GLU A 54 6.80 0.01 -8.50
C GLU A 54 7.93 0.87 -7.95
N LEU A 55 8.20 0.82 -6.65
CA LEU A 55 9.33 1.51 -6.04
C LEU A 55 10.69 1.05 -6.57
N GLN A 56 10.90 -0.25 -6.79
CA GLN A 56 12.15 -0.75 -7.36
C GLN A 56 12.40 -0.26 -8.80
N LYS A 57 11.35 0.00 -9.57
CA LYS A 57 11.47 0.46 -10.97
C LYS A 57 11.88 1.92 -11.08
N ASP A 58 11.53 2.75 -10.12
CA ASP A 58 11.86 4.19 -10.12
C ASP A 58 13.33 4.46 -9.73
N TYR A 59 14.03 3.47 -9.18
CA TYR A 59 15.46 3.56 -8.80
C TYR A 59 16.43 2.89 -9.81
N GLN A 60 15.97 2.52 -11.02
CA GLN A 60 16.81 1.93 -12.07
C GLN A 60 17.10 2.89 -13.23
#